data_AF-A0A9D7FAJ4-F1
#
_entry.id   AF-A0A9D7FAJ4-F1
#
_cell.length_a   1.000
_cell.length_b   1.000
_cell.length_c   1.000
_cell.angle_alpha   90.00
_cell.angle_beta   90.00
_cell.angle_gamma   90.00
#
_symmetry.space_group_name_H-M   'P 1'
#
loop_
_entity.id
_entity.type
_entity.pdbx_description
1 polymer ?
#
loop_
_entity_poly.entity_id
_entity_poly.type
_entity_poly.pdbx_seq_one_letter_code
_entity_poly.pdbx_strand_id
1 'polypeptide(L)' 'MLELVDCLGQRVETVFSGMLPSGESNYFFRADGLPAGVYFVALYTERGVFAQKILVKNY' A
#
# COMPACT_ATOMS: atom_id res chain seq x y z
N MET A 1 -2.22 8.75 -5.36
CA MET A 1 -2.81 7.40 -5.40
C MET A 1 -2.12 6.53 -4.37
N LEU A 2 -2.85 5.72 -3.61
CA LEU A 2 -2.30 4.81 -2.62
C LEU A 2 -2.56 3.37 -3.06
N GLU A 3 -1.51 2.56 -3.15
CA GLU A 3 -1.57 1.19 -3.64
C GLU A 3 -0.91 0.24 -2.66
N LEU A 4 -1.39 -1.00 -2.64
CA LEU A 4 -0.68 -2.13 -2.08
C LEU A 4 0.05 -2.82 -3.24
N VAL A 5 1.37 -2.96 -3.12
CA VAL A 5 2.22 -3.63 -4.11
C VAL A 5 2.98 -4.78 -3.45
N ASP A 6 3.32 -5.79 -4.24
CA ASP A 6 4.16 -6.91 -3.79
C ASP A 6 5.66 -6.53 -3.74
N CYS A 7 6.52 -7.49 -3.42
CA CYS A 7 7.97 -7.27 -3.33
C CYS A 7 8.65 -6.95 -4.67
N LEU A 8 7.98 -7.19 -5.80
CA LEU A 8 8.43 -6.85 -7.14
C LEU A 8 7.88 -5.49 -7.60
N GLY A 9 7.07 -4.83 -6.76
CA GLY A 9 6.38 -3.59 -7.08
C GLY A 9 5.15 -3.78 -7.97
N GLN A 10 4.67 -5.03 -8.15
CA GLN A 10 3.44 -5.28 -8.88
C GLN A 10 2.24 -4.92 -8.00
N ARG A 11 1.28 -4.22 -8.59
CA ARG A 11 0.07 -3.79 -7.88
C ARG A 11 -0.80 -4.99 -7.52
N VAL A 12 -1.05 -5.14 -6.23
CA VAL A 12 -1.98 -6.11 -5.64
C VAL A 12 -3.37 -5.49 -5.56
N GLU A 13 -3.46 -4.27 -5.04
CA GLU A 13 -4.74 -3.56 -4.85
C GLU A 13 -4.54 -2.03 -4.88
N THR A 14 -5.55 -1.29 -5.31
CA THR A 14 -5.64 0.15 -5.06
C THR A 14 -6.34 0.40 -3.73
N VAL A 15 -5.60 0.88 -2.73
CA VAL A 15 -6.11 1.18 -1.38
C VAL A 15 -6.90 2.50 -1.38
N PHE A 16 -6.44 3.49 -2.16
CA PHE A 16 -7.16 4.76 -2.33
C PHE A 16 -6.83 5.42 -3.67
N SER A 17 -7.85 5.97 -4.32
CA SER A 17 -7.72 6.75 -5.54
C SER A 17 -8.37 8.12 -5.36
N GLY A 18 -7.61 9.18 -5.64
CA GLY A 18 -8.05 10.56 -5.46
C GLY A 18 -6.96 11.45 -4.86
N MET A 19 -7.35 12.68 -4.55
CA MET A 19 -6.51 13.64 -3.85
C MET A 19 -6.51 13.31 -2.36
N LEU A 20 -5.31 13.10 -1.80
CA LEU A 20 -5.14 12.92 -0.36
C LEU A 20 -5.19 14.30 0.30
N PRO A 21 -6.03 14.50 1.33
CA PRO A 21 -6.04 15.74 2.06
C PRO A 21 -4.68 15.93 2.75
N SER A 22 -4.24 17.18 2.85
CA SER A 22 -3.05 17.52 3.63
C SER A 22 -3.28 17.25 5.12
N GLY A 23 -2.28 16.68 5.79
CA GLY A 23 -2.38 16.31 7.20
C GLY A 23 -2.40 14.79 7.39
N GLU A 24 -2.81 14.35 8.58
CA GLU A 24 -2.90 12.92 8.89
C GLU A 24 -4.13 12.30 8.26
N SER A 25 -3.98 11.09 7.71
CA SER A 25 -5.08 10.29 7.16
C SER A 25 -4.79 8.82 7.40
N ASN A 26 -5.82 8.07 7.78
CA ASN A 26 -5.72 6.64 8.03
C ASN A 26 -6.46 5.87 6.93
N TYR A 27 -5.77 4.90 6.35
CA TYR A 27 -6.30 4.00 5.32
C TYR A 27 -6.11 2.56 5.74
N PHE A 28 -7.06 1.71 5.34
CA PHE A 28 -7.09 0.30 5.70
C PHE A 28 -7.20 -0.53 4.43
N PHE A 29 -6.53 -1.68 4.43
CA PHE A 29 -6.67 -2.72 3.41
C PHE A 29 -6.84 -4.07 4.11
N ARG A 30 -7.42 -5.04 3.41
CA ARG A 30 -7.56 -6.40 3.96
C ARG A 30 -6.31 -7.21 3.67
N ALA A 31 -5.66 -7.68 4.72
CA ALA A 31 -4.55 -8.62 4.58
C ALA A 31 -5.02 -10.08 4.48
N ASP A 32 -6.32 -10.34 4.73
CA ASP A 32 -6.91 -11.67 4.65
C ASP A 32 -6.75 -12.26 3.24
N GLY A 33 -6.17 -13.46 3.15
CA GLY A 33 -5.96 -14.14 1.88
C GLY A 33 -4.71 -13.70 1.11
N LEU A 34 -3.97 -12.70 1.60
CA LEU A 34 -2.63 -12.42 1.07
C LEU A 34 -1.67 -13.54 1.49
N PRO A 35 -0.85 -14.06 0.56
CA PRO A 35 0.27 -14.91 0.92
C PRO A 35 1.18 -14.26 1.97
N ALA A 36 1.74 -15.05 2.88
CA ALA A 36 2.76 -14.55 3.78
C ALA A 36 3.97 -14.04 2.98
N GLY A 37 4.42 -12.82 3.28
CA GLY A 37 5.43 -12.16 2.45
C GLY A 37 5.61 -10.68 2.75
N VAL A 38 6.52 -10.07 1.99
CA VAL A 38 6.79 -8.63 2.04
C VAL A 38 5.93 -7.92 1.00
N TYR A 39 5.24 -6.89 1.45
CA TYR A 39 4.46 -5.98 0.63
C TYR A 39 4.87 -4.54 0.93
N PHE A 40 4.41 -3.62 0.10
CA PHE A 40 4.57 -2.20 0.34
C PHE A 40 3.24 -1.49 0.12
N VAL A 41 2.93 -0.55 1.03
CA VAL A 41 1.94 0.49 0.75
C VAL A 41 2.69 1.63 0.06
N ALA A 42 2.39 1.86 -1.20
CA ALA A 42 3.03 2.85 -2.05
C ALA A 42 2.11 4.05 -2.30
N LEU A 43 2.57 5.23 -1.88
CA LEU A 43 1.94 6.52 -2.12
C LEU A 43 2.60 7.18 -3.33
N TYR A 44 1.86 7.26 -4.43
CA TYR A 44 2.25 7.96 -5.64
C TYR A 44 1.73 9.40 -5.61
N THR A 45 2.68 10.34 -5.72
CA THR A 45 2.44 11.79 -5.83
C THR A 45 3.18 12.35 -7.03
N GLU A 46 2.86 13.57 -7.47
CA GLU A 46 3.60 14.26 -8.53
C GLU A 46 5.09 14.49 -8.18
N ARG A 47 5.43 14.49 -6.88
CA ARG A 47 6.80 14.73 -6.39
C ARG A 47 7.62 13.45 -6.23
N GLY A 48 7.00 12.28 -6.41
CA GLY A 48 7.65 10.99 -6.24
C GLY A 48 6.80 9.97 -5.51
N VAL A 49 7.44 8.86 -5.16
CA VAL A 49 6.82 7.69 -4.53
C VAL A 49 7.35 7.52 -3.12
N PHE A 50 6.45 7.41 -2.16
CA PHE A 50 6.78 7.03 -0.77
C PHE A 50 6.27 5.62 -0.53
N ALA A 51 7.09 4.74 0.02
CA ALA A 51 6.70 3.35 0.26
C ALA A 51 6.92 2.96 1.73
N GLN A 52 5.94 2.29 2.30
CA GLN A 52 6.01 1.71 3.64
C GLN A 52 5.99 0.18 3.56
N LYS A 53 7.02 -0.47 4.12
CA LYS A 53 7.13 -1.93 4.14
C LYS A 53 6.09 -2.53 5.10
N ILE A 54 5.40 -3.57 4.62
CA ILE A 54 4.49 -4.41 5.40
C ILE A 54 4.99 -5.86 5.34
N LEU A 55 4.87 -6.57 6.47
CA LEU A 55 5.14 -8.00 6.55
C LEU A 55 3.84 -8.72 6.89
N VAL A 56 3.32 -9.49 5.94
CA VAL A 56 2.17 -10.37 6.15
C VAL A 56 2.67 -11.72 6.66
N LYS A 57 2.04 -12.24 7.71
CA LYS A 57 2.32 -13.56 8.29
C LYS A 57 1.02 -14.33 8.41
N ASN A 58 1.01 -15.58 7.96
CA ASN A 58 -0.09 -16.50 8.14
C ASN A 58 0.17 -17.29 9.42
N TYR A 59 -0.84 -17.42 10.29
CA TYR A 59 -0.80 -18.20 11.52
C TYR A 59 -1.74 -19.38 11.41
#